data_AF-A0A126Z6N9-F1
#
_entry.id   AF-A0A126Z6N9-F1
#
_cell.length_a   1.000
_cell.length_b   1.000
_cell.length_c   1.000
_cell.angle_alpha   90.00
_cell.angle_beta   90.00
_cell.angle_gamma   90.00
#
_symmetry.space_group_name_H-M   'P 1'
#
loop_
_entity.id
_entity.type
_entity.pdbx_description
1 polymer ?
#
loop_
_entity_poly.entity_id
_entity_poly.type
_entity_poly.pdbx_seq_one_letter_code
_entity_poly.pdbx_strand_id
1 'polypeptide(L)'
;MAEVRKSGKQTAARQRAREKAAEFREKQDKLEQLATDYFVAADSIEEIQANVEREIEAARERGEKLSAEARAKSQAVIISMLDLGTPRNEVAGRLGISTRDVKKTTGATSTPAMGETGNDSTENGDASASE
;
A
#
# COMPACT_ATOMS: atom_id res chain seq x y z
N MET A 1 59.86 3.51 52.29
CA MET A 1 59.59 3.36 50.82
C MET A 1 58.28 2.64 50.47
N ALA A 2 57.55 2.00 51.39
CA ALA A 2 56.32 1.26 51.09
C ALA A 2 55.05 2.14 50.92
N GLU A 3 54.92 3.24 51.68
CA GLU A 3 53.74 4.12 51.63
C GLU A 3 53.63 4.92 50.32
N VAL A 4 54.76 5.37 49.76
CA VAL A 4 54.80 6.06 48.46
C VAL A 4 54.28 5.16 47.32
N ARG A 5 54.62 3.87 47.36
CA ARG A 5 54.12 2.88 46.37
C ARG A 5 52.63 2.60 46.55
N LYS A 6 52.08 2.67 47.77
CA LYS A 6 50.65 2.49 48.06
C LYS A 6 49.82 3.69 47.58
N SER A 7 50.32 4.92 47.79
CA SER A 7 49.73 6.17 47.31
C SER A 7 49.69 6.24 45.77
N GLY A 8 50.79 5.94 45.08
CA GLY A 8 50.83 5.94 43.61
C GLY A 8 49.85 4.94 42.98
N LYS A 9 49.69 3.75 43.58
CA LYS A 9 48.70 2.75 43.15
C LYS A 9 47.25 3.20 43.39
N GLN A 10 46.98 3.89 44.51
CA GLN A 10 45.65 4.42 44.81
C GLN A 10 45.26 5.56 43.85
N THR A 11 46.20 6.44 43.50
CA THR A 11 45.97 7.52 42.53
C THR A 11 45.73 6.98 41.12
N ALA A 12 46.52 5.99 40.68
CA ALA A 12 46.31 5.32 39.40
C ALA A 12 44.95 4.57 39.33
N ALA A 13 44.51 3.95 40.43
CA ALA A 13 43.20 3.30 40.50
C ALA A 13 42.05 4.31 40.39
N ARG A 14 42.16 5.45 41.09
CA ARG A 14 41.17 6.54 41.00
C ARG A 14 41.11 7.15 39.59
N GLN A 15 42.26 7.32 38.94
CA GLN A 15 42.33 7.84 37.58
C GLN A 15 41.65 6.90 36.57
N ARG A 16 41.97 5.60 36.61
CA ARG A 16 41.29 4.59 35.76
C ARG A 16 39.80 4.48 36.02
N ALA A 17 39.36 4.65 37.27
CA ALA A 17 37.93 4.66 37.59
C ALA A 17 37.21 5.87 36.98
N ARG A 18 37.86 7.04 36.96
CA ARG A 18 37.32 8.25 36.31
C ARG A 18 37.27 8.11 34.79
N GLU A 19 38.31 7.57 34.18
CA GLU A 19 38.36 7.30 32.73
C GLU A 19 37.23 6.35 32.32
N LYS A 20 37.07 5.22 33.02
CA LYS A 20 35.96 4.30 32.76
C LYS A 20 34.59 4.92 32.97
N ALA A 21 34.44 5.80 33.97
CA ALA A 21 33.18 6.51 34.18
C ALA A 21 32.88 7.51 33.05
N ALA A 22 33.91 8.18 32.50
CA ALA A 22 33.77 9.05 31.35
C ALA A 22 33.39 8.26 30.09
N GLU A 23 34.10 7.18 29.80
CA GLU A 23 33.78 6.27 28.67
C GLU A 23 32.36 5.71 28.77
N PHE A 24 31.91 5.34 29.98
CA PHE A 24 30.55 4.86 30.19
C PHE A 24 29.53 5.95 29.88
N ARG A 25 29.76 7.19 30.34
CA ARG A 25 28.87 8.33 30.04
C ARG A 25 28.80 8.59 28.55
N GLU A 26 29.94 8.70 27.87
CA GLU A 26 29.97 8.90 26.41
C GLU A 26 29.25 7.77 25.66
N LYS A 27 29.34 6.53 26.15
CA LYS A 27 28.59 5.41 25.58
C LYS A 27 27.08 5.57 25.81
N GLN A 28 26.65 5.97 27.01
CA GLN A 28 25.23 6.20 27.29
C GLN A 28 24.67 7.35 26.44
N ASP A 29 25.40 8.46 26.33
CA ASP A 29 24.99 9.60 25.50
C ASP A 29 24.81 9.18 24.03
N LYS A 30 25.72 8.36 23.50
CA LYS A 30 25.60 7.79 22.14
C LYS A 30 24.41 6.84 22.01
N LEU A 31 24.13 6.03 23.02
CA LEU A 31 22.97 5.13 23.00
C LEU A 31 21.66 5.91 23.05
N GLU A 32 21.59 6.98 23.82
CA GLU A 32 20.44 7.89 23.89
C GLU A 32 20.19 8.58 22.55
N GLN A 33 21.24 9.08 21.90
CA GLN A 33 21.14 9.68 20.57
C GLN A 33 20.64 8.65 19.55
N LEU A 34 21.22 7.45 19.52
CA LEU A 34 20.81 6.39 18.59
C LEU A 34 19.36 5.95 18.81
N ALA A 35 18.90 5.90 20.06
CA ALA A 35 17.51 5.59 20.36
C ALA A 35 16.57 6.68 19.81
N THR A 36 16.95 7.95 19.98
CA THR A 36 16.18 9.08 19.44
C THR A 36 16.13 9.04 17.91
N ASP A 37 17.28 8.84 17.26
CA ASP A 37 17.37 8.75 15.81
C ASP A 37 16.53 7.58 15.26
N TYR A 38 16.52 6.45 15.97
CA TYR A 38 15.69 5.30 15.63
C TYR A 38 14.20 5.65 15.64
N PHE A 39 13.69 6.30 16.68
CA PHE A 39 12.26 6.65 16.75
C PHE A 39 11.88 7.67 15.69
N VAL A 40 12.72 8.68 15.45
CA VAL A 40 12.49 9.63 14.34
C VAL A 40 12.43 8.90 12.99
N ALA A 41 13.33 7.94 12.76
CA ALA A 41 13.31 7.15 11.54
C ALA A 41 12.09 6.23 11.46
N ALA A 42 11.67 5.60 12.56
CA ALA A 42 10.48 4.75 12.62
C ALA A 42 9.21 5.55 12.32
N ASP A 43 9.04 6.70 12.96
CA ASP A 43 7.91 7.60 12.72
C ASP A 43 7.90 8.09 11.26
N SER A 44 9.07 8.42 10.70
CA SER A 44 9.20 8.81 9.30
C SER A 44 8.79 7.69 8.34
N ILE A 45 9.12 6.44 8.64
CA ILE A 45 8.70 5.28 7.83
C ILE A 45 7.18 5.15 7.85
N GLU A 46 6.55 5.26 9.02
CA GLU A 46 5.09 5.19 9.16
C GLU A 46 4.40 6.32 8.39
N GLU A 47 4.92 7.55 8.48
CA GLU A 47 4.40 8.69 7.73
C GLU A 47 4.52 8.48 6.22
N ILE A 48 5.68 8.00 5.75
CA ILE A 48 5.90 7.70 4.34
C ILE A 48 4.89 6.66 3.85
N GLN A 49 4.69 5.57 4.60
CA GLN A 49 3.74 4.53 4.22
C GLN A 49 2.31 5.06 4.18
N ALA A 50 1.89 5.84 5.18
CA ALA A 50 0.56 6.45 5.21
C ALA A 50 0.34 7.42 4.04
N ASN A 51 1.36 8.19 3.67
CA ASN A 51 1.30 9.10 2.53
C ASN A 51 1.21 8.34 1.21
N VAL A 52 2.01 7.29 1.03
CA VAL A 52 1.97 6.44 -0.17
C VAL A 52 0.60 5.79 -0.33
N GLU A 53 0.00 5.24 0.72
CA GLU A 53 -1.33 4.63 0.64
C GLU A 53 -2.39 5.67 0.23
N ARG A 54 -2.33 6.87 0.80
CA ARG A 54 -3.22 7.98 0.43
C ARG A 54 -3.07 8.37 -1.04
N GLU A 55 -1.83 8.42 -1.54
CA GLU A 55 -1.56 8.75 -2.94
C GLU A 55 -2.03 7.65 -3.90
N ILE A 56 -1.85 6.38 -3.54
CA ILE A 56 -2.33 5.23 -4.31
C ILE A 56 -3.85 5.30 -4.41
N GLU A 57 -4.56 5.52 -3.31
CA GLU A 57 -6.01 5.58 -3.31
C GLU A 57 -6.52 6.76 -4.14
N ALA A 58 -5.94 7.96 -3.96
CA ALA A 58 -6.28 9.11 -4.78
C ALA A 58 -5.96 8.89 -6.27
N ALA A 59 -4.90 8.14 -6.60
CA ALA A 59 -4.56 7.79 -7.97
C ALA A 59 -5.54 6.77 -8.56
N ARG A 60 -6.01 5.79 -7.77
CA ARG A 60 -7.04 4.83 -8.17
C ARG A 60 -8.35 5.54 -8.47
N GLU A 61 -8.85 6.37 -7.56
CA GLU A 61 -10.09 7.13 -7.77
C GLU A 61 -10.02 8.00 -9.04
N ARG A 62 -8.89 8.73 -9.21
CA ARG A 62 -8.66 9.52 -10.43
C ARG A 62 -8.62 8.65 -11.67
N GLY A 63 -7.93 7.52 -11.60
CA GLY A 63 -7.83 6.55 -12.69
C GLY A 63 -9.19 5.97 -13.09
N GLU A 64 -10.04 5.63 -12.11
CA GLU A 64 -11.40 5.14 -12.34
C GLU A 64 -12.27 6.18 -13.00
N LYS A 65 -12.24 7.42 -12.50
CA LYS A 65 -13.00 8.53 -13.09
C LYS A 65 -12.60 8.79 -14.54
N LEU A 66 -11.29 8.92 -14.80
CA LEU A 66 -10.77 9.15 -16.16
C LEU A 66 -11.08 7.98 -17.09
N SER A 67 -10.99 6.74 -16.58
CA SER A 67 -11.33 5.55 -17.36
C SER A 67 -12.83 5.48 -17.66
N ALA A 68 -13.69 5.82 -16.70
CA ALA A 68 -15.13 5.87 -16.90
C ALA A 68 -15.50 6.94 -17.94
N GLU A 69 -14.91 8.12 -17.87
CA GLU A 69 -15.10 9.18 -18.85
C GLU A 69 -14.64 8.77 -20.25
N ALA A 70 -13.45 8.15 -20.36
CA ALA A 70 -12.94 7.65 -21.63
C ALA A 70 -13.83 6.55 -22.22
N ARG A 71 -14.35 5.64 -21.38
CA ARG A 71 -15.32 4.61 -21.79
C ARG A 71 -16.63 5.23 -22.26
N ALA A 72 -17.16 6.24 -21.56
CA ALA A 72 -18.38 6.92 -21.97
C ALA A 72 -18.18 7.63 -23.33
N LYS A 73 -17.06 8.31 -23.52
CA LYS A 73 -16.69 8.94 -24.80
C LYS A 73 -16.58 7.92 -25.93
N SER A 74 -15.92 6.79 -25.71
CA SER A 74 -15.78 5.76 -26.75
C SER A 74 -17.13 5.12 -27.11
N GLN A 75 -18.00 4.88 -26.12
CA GLN A 75 -19.37 4.42 -26.36
C GLN A 75 -20.19 5.42 -27.17
N ALA A 76 -20.08 6.71 -26.85
CA ALA A 76 -20.77 7.77 -27.59
C ALA A 76 -20.33 7.80 -29.06
N VAL A 77 -19.03 7.66 -29.35
CA VAL A 77 -18.52 7.56 -30.73
C VAL A 77 -19.12 6.37 -31.47
N ILE A 78 -19.19 5.20 -30.84
CA ILE A 78 -19.80 4.00 -31.44
C ILE A 78 -21.28 4.26 -31.76
N ILE A 79 -22.03 4.85 -30.83
CA ILE A 79 -23.44 5.20 -31.04
C ILE A 79 -23.58 6.17 -32.22
N SER A 80 -22.78 7.24 -32.27
CA SER A 80 -22.81 8.19 -33.39
C SER A 80 -22.49 7.54 -34.74
N MET A 81 -21.55 6.59 -34.80
CA MET A 81 -21.26 5.86 -36.04
C MET A 81 -22.44 5.00 -36.52
N LEU A 82 -23.18 4.41 -35.58
CA LEU A 82 -24.38 3.61 -35.87
C LEU A 82 -25.56 4.50 -36.27
N ASP A 83 -25.73 5.66 -35.63
CA ASP A 83 -26.79 6.64 -35.95
C ASP A 83 -26.64 7.21 -37.37
N LEU A 84 -25.41 7.26 -37.89
CA LEU A 84 -25.13 7.60 -39.29
C LEU A 84 -25.51 6.47 -40.28
N GLY A 85 -26.05 5.35 -39.80
CA GLY A 85 -26.50 4.21 -40.61
C GLY A 85 -25.41 3.19 -40.91
N THR A 86 -24.21 3.30 -40.31
CA THR A 86 -23.14 2.32 -40.53
C THR A 86 -23.48 0.99 -39.86
N PRO A 87 -23.40 -0.16 -40.55
CA PRO A 87 -23.73 -1.44 -39.94
C PRO A 87 -22.66 -1.87 -38.92
N ARG A 88 -23.07 -2.64 -37.90
CA ARG A 88 -22.23 -3.01 -36.75
C ARG A 88 -20.92 -3.72 -37.11
N ASN A 89 -20.94 -4.55 -38.15
CA ASN A 89 -19.76 -5.26 -38.65
C ASN A 89 -18.72 -4.30 -39.23
N GLU A 90 -19.17 -3.27 -39.93
CA GLU A 90 -18.31 -2.25 -40.50
C GLU A 90 -17.77 -1.30 -39.44
N VAL A 91 -18.58 -0.90 -38.45
CA VAL A 91 -18.10 -0.14 -37.28
C VAL A 91 -17.02 -0.93 -36.51
N ALA A 92 -17.26 -2.22 -36.26
CA ALA A 92 -16.29 -3.11 -35.61
C ALA A 92 -14.97 -3.19 -36.40
N GLY A 93 -15.06 -3.37 -37.72
CA GLY A 93 -13.90 -3.39 -38.60
C GLY A 93 -13.12 -2.06 -38.61
N ARG A 94 -13.81 -0.92 -38.62
CA ARG A 94 -13.20 0.43 -38.60
C ARG A 94 -12.51 0.75 -37.27
N LEU A 95 -13.08 0.29 -36.16
CA LEU A 95 -12.56 0.57 -34.81
C LEU A 95 -11.58 -0.52 -34.31
N GLY A 96 -11.42 -1.63 -35.04
CA GLY A 96 -10.56 -2.74 -34.62
C GLY A 96 -11.06 -3.47 -33.37
N ILE A 97 -12.36 -3.37 -33.06
CA ILE A 97 -12.99 -4.02 -31.90
C ILE A 97 -13.90 -5.16 -32.34
N SER A 98 -14.32 -6.00 -31.40
CA SER A 98 -15.24 -7.09 -31.75
C SER A 98 -16.65 -6.57 -32.01
N THR A 99 -17.40 -7.25 -32.88
CA THR A 99 -18.83 -6.96 -33.10
C THR A 99 -19.66 -7.13 -31.82
N ARG A 100 -19.20 -7.98 -30.89
CA ARG A 100 -19.80 -8.14 -29.56
C ARG A 100 -19.64 -6.87 -28.73
N ASP A 101 -18.50 -6.20 -28.79
CA ASP A 101 -18.26 -4.96 -28.05
C ASP A 101 -19.15 -3.83 -28.60
N VAL A 102 -19.29 -3.71 -29.91
CA VAL A 102 -20.25 -2.79 -30.56
C VAL A 102 -21.71 -3.08 -30.16
N LYS A 103 -22.08 -4.35 -29.98
CA LYS A 103 -23.41 -4.73 -29.48
C LYS A 103 -23.58 -4.38 -28.00
N LYS A 104 -22.54 -4.59 -27.17
CA LYS A 104 -22.57 -4.31 -25.73
C LYS A 104 -22.77 -2.82 -25.42
N THR A 105 -22.19 -1.93 -26.22
CA THR A 105 -22.36 -0.47 -26.05
C THR A 105 -23.80 -0.01 -26.31
N THR A 106 -24.54 -0.69 -27.19
CA THR A 106 -25.94 -0.36 -27.51
C THR A 106 -26.97 -1.15 -26.70
N GLY A 107 -26.56 -2.26 -26.06
CA GLY A 107 -27.42 -3.07 -25.20
C GLY A 107 -27.54 -2.57 -23.75
N ALA A 108 -26.65 -1.67 -23.30
CA ALA A 108 -26.63 -1.18 -21.93
C ALA A 108 -27.69 -0.09 -21.62
N THR A 109 -28.44 0.39 -22.62
CA THR A 109 -29.54 1.35 -22.43
C THR A 109 -30.89 0.71 -22.09
N SER A 110 -30.94 -0.61 -21.91
CA SER A 110 -32.13 -1.31 -21.40
C SER A 110 -31.85 -1.89 -19.99
N THR A 111 -32.25 -1.10 -18.99
CA THR A 111 -32.56 -1.50 -17.60
C THR A 111 -31.39 -1.63 -16.60
N PRO A 112 -31.42 -0.87 -15.47
CA PRO A 112 -30.64 -1.18 -14.27
C PRO A 112 -31.36 -2.20 -13.36
N ALA A 113 -30.58 -2.98 -12.62
CA ALA A 113 -30.94 -3.87 -11.49
C ALA A 113 -31.59 -5.22 -11.81
N MET A 114 -30.87 -6.31 -11.50
CA MET A 114 -31.24 -7.18 -10.37
C MET A 114 -30.02 -8.01 -9.97
N GLY A 115 -29.68 -8.00 -8.68
CA GLY A 115 -28.76 -8.98 -8.10
C GLY A 115 -29.36 -10.38 -8.16
N GLU A 116 -28.51 -11.37 -8.37
CA GLU A 116 -28.80 -12.79 -8.22
C GLU A 116 -27.69 -13.31 -7.30
N THR A 117 -27.94 -13.40 -5.99
CA THR A 117 -28.51 -14.57 -5.30
C THR A 117 -27.58 -15.77 -5.52
N GLY A 118 -26.69 -16.08 -4.60
CA GLY A 118 -27.08 -16.77 -3.37
C GLY A 118 -27.45 -18.21 -3.70
N ASN A 119 -26.46 -19.07 -3.95
CA ASN A 119 -26.70 -20.51 -3.96
C ASN A 119 -26.03 -21.13 -2.73
N ASP A 120 -26.87 -21.24 -1.71
CA ASP A 120 -26.86 -22.30 -0.71
C ASP A 120 -26.53 -23.66 -1.36
N SER A 121 -25.55 -24.35 -0.78
CA SER A 121 -25.44 -25.79 -0.88
C SER A 121 -25.03 -26.26 0.50
N THR A 122 -26.00 -26.18 1.41
CA THR A 122 -26.14 -27.14 2.49
C THR A 122 -26.11 -28.55 1.89
N GLU A 123 -25.16 -29.40 2.28
CA GLU A 123 -25.44 -30.77 2.69
C GLU A 123 -24.21 -31.44 3.32
N ASN A 124 -24.40 -31.80 4.60
CA ASN A 124 -24.06 -33.07 5.25
C ASN A 124 -22.60 -33.56 5.13
N GLY A 125 -21.82 -33.68 6.21
CA GLY A 125 -22.13 -34.28 7.50
C GLY A 125 -20.97 -35.24 7.84
N ASP A 126 -20.87 -35.68 9.11
CA ASP A 126 -19.92 -36.71 9.60
C ASP A 126 -18.50 -36.19 9.92
N ALA A 127 -17.85 -36.43 11.07
CA ALA A 127 -18.17 -37.06 12.33
C ALA A 127 -17.06 -36.67 13.34
N SER A 128 -17.47 -36.48 14.60
CA SER A 128 -16.88 -37.11 15.80
C SER A 128 -15.34 -37.26 15.90
N ALA A 129 -14.72 -36.58 16.87
CA ALA A 129 -13.98 -37.22 17.96
C ALA A 129 -13.35 -36.16 18.88
N SER A 130 -13.82 -36.15 20.12
CA SER A 130 -13.12 -35.59 21.26
C SER A 130 -12.09 -36.61 21.75
N GLU A 131 -10.85 -36.17 21.98
CA GLU A 131 -9.93 -36.77 22.95
C GLU A 131 -8.94 -35.71 23.45
#